data_AF-A0A839UNF0-F1
#
_entry.id   AF-A0A839UNF0-F1
#
_cell.length_a   1.000
_cell.length_b   1.000
_cell.length_c   1.000
_cell.angle_alpha   90.00
_cell.angle_beta   90.00
_cell.angle_gamma   90.00
#
_symmetry.space_group_name_H-M   'P 1'
#
loop_
_entity.id
_entity.type
_entity.pdbx_description
1 polymer ?
#
loop_
_entity_poly.entity_id
_entity_poly.type
_entity_poly.pdbx_seq_one_letter_code
_entity_poly.pdbx_strand_id
1 'polypeptide(L)'
;MNELIKRLLPEDDGQSQLFDFYSDILSDLAVHAPEWGDAPLEVRLRSFEWLLVQKVGAGFSLVECIDAEPVRPNQYYSLIHQQGLQAVAPGEGAVSGAALLALAEGNLRLESDRQEIKQFMRRVLRPLLGSKPLASRELFK
;
A
#
# COMPACT_ATOMS: atom_id res chain seq x y z
N MET A 1 0.81 -7.05 9.25
CA MET A 1 1.95 -7.53 8.43
C MET A 1 1.99 -9.05 8.35
N ASN A 2 2.15 -9.77 9.46
CA ASN A 2 2.29 -11.24 9.46
C ASN A 2 1.12 -11.96 8.77
N GLU A 3 -0.11 -11.50 8.99
CA GLU A 3 -1.29 -12.08 8.34
C GLU A 3 -1.30 -11.86 6.82
N LEU A 4 -0.77 -10.73 6.33
CA LEU A 4 -0.64 -10.48 4.90
C LEU A 4 0.36 -11.43 4.26
N ILE A 5 1.55 -11.58 4.86
CA ILE A 5 2.58 -12.53 4.40
C ILE A 5 1.99 -13.93 4.28
N LYS A 6 1.38 -14.44 5.36
CA LYS A 6 0.82 -15.80 5.41
C LYS A 6 -0.30 -16.05 4.41
N ARG A 7 -1.00 -15.00 3.97
CA ARG A 7 -2.12 -15.12 3.03
C ARG A 7 -1.73 -14.93 1.57
N LEU A 8 -0.71 -14.12 1.32
CA LEU A 8 -0.36 -13.67 -0.01
C LEU A 8 0.84 -14.42 -0.58
N LEU A 9 1.67 -15.03 0.25
CA LEU A 9 2.89 -15.69 -0.18
C LEU A 9 2.84 -17.21 0.05
N PRO A 10 3.34 -18.00 -0.91
CA PRO A 10 3.56 -19.43 -0.70
C PRO A 10 4.58 -19.68 0.42
N GLU A 11 4.44 -20.78 1.16
CA GLU A 11 5.33 -21.12 2.28
C GLU A 11 6.79 -21.41 1.85
N ASP A 12 7.04 -21.78 0.60
CA ASP A 12 8.34 -22.27 0.11
C ASP A 12 9.11 -21.30 -0.81
N ASP A 13 8.70 -20.04 -0.92
CA ASP A 13 9.35 -19.09 -1.81
C ASP A 13 10.32 -18.19 -1.03
N GLY A 14 11.63 -18.40 -1.23
CA GLY A 14 12.71 -17.68 -0.54
C GLY A 14 12.76 -16.20 -0.93
N GLN A 15 11.90 -15.38 -0.33
CA GLN A 15 11.79 -13.95 -0.65
C GLN A 15 12.68 -13.09 0.26
N SER A 16 14.00 -13.12 0.05
CA SER A 16 15.00 -12.43 0.88
C SER A 16 14.69 -10.93 1.05
N GLN A 17 14.37 -10.21 -0.03
CA GLN A 17 14.09 -8.77 0.01
C GLN A 17 12.88 -8.42 0.89
N LEU A 18 11.84 -9.27 0.90
CA LEU A 18 10.67 -9.05 1.73
C LEU A 18 10.98 -9.32 3.20
N PHE A 19 11.78 -10.36 3.45
CA PHE A 19 12.25 -10.69 4.80
C PHE A 19 13.10 -9.56 5.38
N ASP A 20 14.04 -9.01 4.60
CA ASP A 20 14.88 -7.89 5.01
C ASP A 20 14.02 -6.68 5.37
N PHE A 21 13.11 -6.27 4.48
CA PHE A 21 12.23 -5.12 4.74
C PHE A 21 11.28 -5.36 5.92
N TYR A 22 10.81 -6.61 6.11
CA TYR A 22 10.01 -6.99 7.27
C TYR A 22 10.83 -6.88 8.57
N SER A 23 12.06 -7.37 8.56
CA SER A 23 13.00 -7.31 9.70
C SER A 23 13.36 -5.87 10.05
N ASP A 24 13.55 -5.01 9.06
CA ASP A 24 13.81 -3.58 9.25
C ASP A 24 12.64 -2.90 9.96
N ILE A 25 11.40 -3.16 9.51
CA ILE A 25 10.20 -2.61 10.16
C ILE A 25 10.09 -3.07 11.62
N LEU A 26 10.38 -4.35 11.91
CA LEU A 26 10.34 -4.85 13.29
C LEU A 26 11.42 -4.23 14.17
N SER A 27 12.63 -4.07 13.63
CA SER A 27 13.74 -3.41 14.33
C SER A 27 13.40 -1.96 14.64
N ASP A 28 12.88 -1.24 13.65
CA ASP A 28 12.42 0.14 13.76
C ASP A 28 11.31 0.30 14.82
N LEU A 29 10.34 -0.62 14.83
CA LEU A 29 9.30 -0.66 15.86
C LEU A 29 9.89 -0.90 17.25
N ALA A 30 10.79 -1.87 17.39
CA ALA A 30 11.38 -2.21 18.69
C ALA A 30 12.19 -1.04 19.27
N VAL A 31 12.89 -0.28 18.43
CA VAL A 31 13.75 0.83 18.86
C VAL A 31 12.95 2.12 19.06
N HIS A 32 11.98 2.41 18.20
CA HIS A 32 11.45 3.77 18.09
C HIS A 32 9.94 3.90 18.33
N ALA A 33 9.19 2.80 18.50
CA ALA A 33 7.75 2.88 18.78
C ALA A 33 7.35 3.75 19.99
N PRO A 34 8.16 3.93 21.06
CA PRO A 34 7.79 4.82 22.16
C PRO A 34 7.81 6.32 21.80
N GLU A 35 8.60 6.70 20.79
CA GLU A 35 8.88 8.10 20.43
C GLU A 35 8.20 8.51 19.12
N TRP A 36 8.04 7.56 18.21
CA TRP A 36 7.33 7.74 16.96
C TRP A 36 5.86 7.49 17.23
N GLY A 37 5.04 8.56 17.27
CA GLY A 37 3.59 8.38 17.09
C GLY A 37 3.28 7.59 15.80
N ASP A 38 2.02 7.32 15.49
CA ASP A 38 1.67 6.31 14.48
C ASP A 38 2.15 6.60 13.04
N ALA A 39 2.51 7.86 12.72
CA ALA A 39 2.80 8.29 11.35
C ALA A 39 3.97 7.55 10.66
N PRO A 40 5.20 7.45 11.23
CA PRO A 40 6.31 6.75 10.58
C PRO A 40 6.03 5.26 10.38
N LEU A 41 5.28 4.64 11.30
CA LEU A 41 4.83 3.26 11.16
C LEU A 41 3.83 3.12 10.01
N GLU A 42 2.82 4.00 9.91
CA GLU A 42 1.85 3.97 8.82
C GLU A 42 2.55 4.05 7.45
N VAL A 43 3.55 4.92 7.28
CA VAL A 43 4.32 5.02 6.01
C VAL A 43 4.98 3.69 5.66
N ARG A 44 5.77 3.12 6.58
CA ARG A 44 6.45 1.83 6.35
C ARG A 44 5.45 0.70 6.08
N LEU A 45 4.31 0.68 6.76
CA LEU A 45 3.24 -0.28 6.50
C LEU A 45 2.67 -0.16 5.08
N ARG A 46 2.44 1.07 4.58
CA ARG A 46 1.95 1.27 3.21
C ARG A 46 3.00 0.83 2.18
N SER A 47 4.28 1.15 2.39
CA SER A 47 5.39 0.69 1.53
C SER A 47 5.51 -0.83 1.52
N PHE A 48 5.39 -1.49 2.68
CA PHE A 48 5.40 -2.94 2.79
C PHE A 48 4.23 -3.60 2.05
N GLU A 49 3.02 -3.06 2.22
CA GLU A 49 1.84 -3.54 1.51
C GLU A 49 2.01 -3.40 -0.01
N TRP A 50 2.59 -2.30 -0.48
CA TRP A 50 2.85 -2.11 -1.90
C TRP A 50 3.88 -3.11 -2.44
N LEU A 51 4.97 -3.32 -1.70
CA LEU A 51 5.97 -4.35 -2.02
C LEU A 51 5.33 -5.74 -2.14
N LEU A 52 4.43 -6.10 -1.22
CA LEU A 52 3.69 -7.37 -1.29
C LEU A 52 2.85 -7.48 -2.55
N VAL A 53 2.11 -6.42 -2.91
CA VAL A 53 1.30 -6.39 -4.14
C VAL A 53 2.17 -6.62 -5.38
N GLN A 54 3.36 -6.02 -5.43
CA GLN A 54 4.33 -6.25 -6.51
C GLN A 54 4.83 -7.70 -6.53
N LYS A 55 5.17 -8.28 -5.37
CA LYS A 55 5.70 -9.65 -5.27
C LYS A 55 4.71 -10.72 -5.71
N VAL A 56 3.41 -10.53 -5.48
CA VAL A 56 2.38 -11.47 -5.96
C VAL A 56 1.97 -11.25 -7.42
N GLY A 57 2.68 -10.38 -8.16
CA GLY A 57 2.42 -10.13 -9.58
C GLY A 57 1.17 -9.26 -9.84
N ALA A 58 0.65 -8.59 -8.82
CA ALA A 58 -0.51 -7.71 -8.93
C ALA A 58 -0.15 -6.21 -8.96
N GLY A 59 1.14 -5.90 -9.06
CA GLY A 59 1.65 -4.54 -9.17
C GLY A 59 1.20 -3.85 -10.46
N PHE A 60 1.05 -2.54 -10.38
CA PHE A 60 0.78 -1.63 -11.50
C PHE A 60 1.61 -0.36 -11.31
N SER A 61 1.64 0.53 -12.31
CA SER A 61 2.36 1.81 -12.15
C SER A 61 1.62 2.77 -11.22
N LEU A 62 2.31 3.33 -10.24
CA LEU A 62 1.80 4.43 -9.40
C LEU A 62 2.05 5.81 -10.04
N VAL A 63 2.83 5.86 -11.12
CA VAL A 63 3.31 7.10 -11.74
C VAL A 63 2.83 7.27 -13.19
N GLU A 64 2.21 6.25 -13.76
CA GLU A 64 1.73 6.21 -15.15
C GLU A 64 0.35 5.54 -15.19
N CYS A 65 -0.52 6.07 -16.04
CA CYS A 65 -1.90 5.61 -16.22
C CYS A 65 -2.01 4.56 -17.34
N ILE A 66 -3.18 3.93 -17.47
CA ILE A 66 -3.45 2.91 -18.50
C ILE A 66 -3.33 3.42 -19.94
N ASP A 67 -3.45 4.72 -20.15
CA ASP A 67 -3.30 5.42 -21.43
C ASP A 67 -1.87 5.97 -21.65
N ALA A 68 -0.92 5.55 -20.80
CA ALA A 68 0.48 6.00 -20.78
C ALA A 68 0.67 7.49 -20.42
N GLU A 69 -0.36 8.17 -19.91
CA GLU A 69 -0.20 9.51 -19.36
C GLU A 69 0.39 9.46 -17.94
N PRO A 70 1.26 10.41 -17.57
CA PRO A 70 1.81 10.46 -16.22
C PRO A 70 0.73 10.80 -15.18
N VAL A 71 0.88 10.25 -13.97
CA VAL A 71 0.10 10.67 -12.81
C VAL A 71 0.47 12.10 -12.44
N ARG A 72 -0.53 12.97 -12.33
CA ARG A 72 -0.37 14.39 -12.00
C ARG A 72 -0.87 14.66 -10.58
N PRO A 73 -0.15 15.45 -9.77
CA PRO A 73 -0.50 15.66 -8.36
C PRO A 73 -1.89 16.30 -8.16
N ASN A 74 -2.33 17.12 -9.12
CA ASN A 74 -3.58 17.87 -9.06
C ASN A 74 -4.77 17.14 -9.73
N GLN A 75 -4.65 15.83 -9.99
CA GLN A 75 -5.70 15.00 -10.57
C GLN A 75 -6.08 13.85 -9.64
N TYR A 76 -7.19 13.18 -9.96
CA TYR A 76 -7.70 12.04 -9.24
C TYR A 76 -7.76 10.81 -10.13
N TYR A 77 -7.60 9.64 -9.51
CA TYR A 77 -7.46 8.38 -10.19
C TYR A 77 -8.31 7.30 -9.55
N SER A 78 -8.71 6.31 -10.33
CA SER A 78 -9.32 5.07 -9.85
C SER A 78 -8.51 3.88 -10.33
N LEU A 79 -8.54 2.79 -9.55
CA LEU A 79 -7.91 1.54 -9.93
C LEU A 79 -8.86 0.75 -10.83
N ILE A 80 -8.44 0.52 -12.07
CA ILE A 80 -9.05 -0.47 -12.96
C ILE A 80 -8.38 -1.81 -12.68
N HIS A 81 -9.17 -2.78 -12.25
CA HIS A 81 -8.68 -4.09 -11.83
C HIS A 81 -7.81 -4.73 -12.93
N GLN A 82 -6.61 -5.19 -12.54
CA GLN A 82 -5.60 -5.79 -13.42
C GLN A 82 -5.08 -4.92 -14.57
N GLN A 83 -5.49 -3.64 -14.67
CA GLN A 83 -5.02 -2.74 -15.72
C GLN A 83 -4.14 -1.61 -15.16
N GLY A 84 -4.56 -0.97 -14.06
CA GLY A 84 -3.82 0.13 -13.46
C GLY A 84 -4.68 1.35 -13.20
N LEU A 85 -4.07 2.54 -13.25
CA LEU A 85 -4.72 3.80 -12.89
C LEU A 85 -5.43 4.45 -14.09
N GLN A 86 -6.65 4.94 -13.87
CA GLN A 86 -7.39 5.75 -14.83
C GLN A 86 -7.79 7.08 -14.18
N ALA A 87 -7.57 8.19 -14.88
CA ALA A 87 -7.99 9.51 -14.43
C ALA A 87 -9.52 9.62 -14.32
N VAL A 88 -10.01 10.20 -13.22
CA VAL A 88 -11.44 10.34 -12.91
C VAL A 88 -11.72 11.70 -12.26
N ALA A 89 -12.99 12.08 -12.23
CA ALA A 89 -13.44 13.17 -11.37
C ALA A 89 -13.27 12.78 -9.88
N PRO A 90 -13.04 13.75 -8.98
CA PRO A 90 -13.05 13.48 -7.54
C PRO A 90 -14.39 12.91 -7.10
N GLY A 91 -14.36 11.92 -6.21
CA GLY A 91 -15.55 11.23 -5.75
C GLY A 91 -15.23 10.01 -4.90
N GLU A 92 -16.25 9.20 -4.63
CA GLU A 92 -16.10 8.00 -3.83
C GLU A 92 -15.14 7.00 -4.50
N GLY A 93 -14.09 6.61 -3.78
CA GLY A 93 -13.07 5.72 -4.30
C GLY A 93 -12.05 6.38 -5.24
N ALA A 94 -12.13 7.67 -5.50
CA ALA A 94 -11.01 8.37 -6.13
C ALA A 94 -9.79 8.40 -5.18
N VAL A 95 -8.58 8.42 -5.75
CA VAL A 95 -7.33 8.67 -5.03
C VAL A 95 -6.58 9.81 -5.73
N SER A 96 -6.05 10.76 -4.98
CA SER A 96 -5.29 11.88 -5.51
C SER A 96 -3.96 11.42 -6.09
N GLY A 97 -3.54 12.07 -7.18
CA GLY A 97 -2.22 11.84 -7.76
C GLY A 97 -1.11 12.19 -6.79
N ALA A 98 -1.30 13.23 -5.96
CA ALA A 98 -0.33 13.60 -4.92
C ALA A 98 -0.05 12.44 -3.96
N ALA A 99 -1.10 11.78 -3.46
CA ALA A 99 -0.95 10.64 -2.56
C ALA A 99 -0.32 9.42 -3.25
N LEU A 100 -0.68 9.14 -4.52
CA LEU A 100 -0.07 8.06 -5.32
C LEU A 100 1.43 8.26 -5.53
N LEU A 101 1.83 9.47 -5.91
CA LEU A 101 3.24 9.83 -6.10
C LEU A 101 3.99 9.77 -4.76
N ALA A 102 3.37 10.24 -3.67
CA ALA A 102 3.95 10.12 -2.33
C ALA A 102 4.15 8.65 -1.91
N LEU A 103 3.22 7.75 -2.25
CA LEU A 103 3.41 6.31 -2.04
C LEU A 103 4.56 5.76 -2.88
N ALA A 104 4.65 6.14 -4.16
CA ALA A 104 5.70 5.70 -5.07
C ALA A 104 7.10 6.11 -4.58
N GLU A 105 7.22 7.27 -3.95
CA GLU A 105 8.45 7.79 -3.35
C GLU A 105 8.69 7.28 -1.91
N GLY A 106 7.75 6.55 -1.31
CA GLY A 106 7.82 6.16 0.10
C GLY A 106 7.74 7.35 1.08
N ASN A 107 7.11 8.45 0.67
CA ASN A 107 7.18 9.76 1.31
C ASN A 107 5.79 10.30 1.74
N LEU A 108 5.03 9.51 2.51
CA LEU A 108 3.68 9.85 2.98
C LEU A 108 3.68 10.77 4.22
N ARG A 109 4.16 12.01 4.04
CA ARG A 109 4.31 12.98 5.14
C ARG A 109 2.98 13.53 5.66
N LEU A 110 2.04 13.78 4.76
CA LEU A 110 0.75 14.35 5.11
C LEU A 110 -0.19 13.28 5.65
N GLU A 111 -0.95 13.62 6.68
CA GLU A 111 -1.97 12.72 7.25
C GLU A 111 -3.08 12.40 6.24
N SER A 112 -3.47 13.38 5.42
CA SER A 112 -4.42 13.21 4.33
C SER A 112 -3.98 12.09 3.38
N ASP A 113 -2.72 12.12 2.95
CA ASP A 113 -2.17 11.17 1.99
C ASP A 113 -2.09 9.77 2.61
N ARG A 114 -1.72 9.67 3.89
CA ARG A 114 -1.72 8.39 4.62
C ARG A 114 -3.11 7.78 4.70
N GLN A 115 -4.13 8.57 5.04
CA GLN A 115 -5.51 8.07 5.11
C GLN A 115 -6.02 7.65 3.73
N GLU A 116 -5.73 8.45 2.70
CA GLU A 116 -6.15 8.17 1.34
C GLU A 116 -5.51 6.88 0.80
N ILE A 117 -4.18 6.73 0.98
CA ILE A 117 -3.45 5.53 0.59
C ILE A 117 -3.87 4.31 1.40
N LYS A 118 -4.18 4.46 2.69
CA LYS A 118 -4.71 3.36 3.50
C LYS A 118 -6.02 2.81 2.92
N GLN A 119 -6.93 3.68 2.49
CA GLN A 119 -8.19 3.27 1.86
C GLN A 119 -7.98 2.75 0.44
N PHE A 120 -7.04 3.30 -0.31
CA PHE A 120 -6.63 2.79 -1.62
C PHE A 120 -6.05 1.36 -1.52
N MET A 121 -5.06 1.14 -0.66
CA MET A 121 -4.42 -0.16 -0.47
C MET A 121 -5.38 -1.23 0.05
N ARG A 122 -6.38 -0.86 0.87
CA ARG A 122 -7.46 -1.79 1.25
C ARG A 122 -8.20 -2.34 0.03
N ARG A 123 -8.41 -1.52 -1.00
CA ARG A 123 -9.08 -1.92 -2.25
C ARG A 123 -8.16 -2.72 -3.16
N VAL A 124 -6.89 -2.34 -3.25
CA VAL A 124 -5.85 -3.09 -3.99
C VAL A 124 -5.70 -4.51 -3.42
N LEU A 125 -5.60 -4.64 -2.09
CA LEU A 125 -5.35 -5.92 -1.42
C LEU A 125 -6.60 -6.83 -1.36
N ARG A 126 -7.82 -6.25 -1.40
CA ARG A 126 -9.07 -7.01 -1.23
C ARG A 126 -9.20 -8.21 -2.19
N PRO A 127 -9.03 -8.06 -3.52
CA PRO A 127 -9.11 -9.22 -4.43
C PRO A 127 -8.02 -10.26 -4.18
N LEU A 128 -6.86 -9.85 -3.67
CA LEU A 128 -5.72 -10.75 -3.41
C LEU A 128 -5.92 -11.62 -2.16
N LEU A 129 -6.72 -11.14 -1.19
CA LEU A 129 -6.97 -11.82 0.08
C LEU A 129 -8.16 -12.79 0.04
N GLY A 130 -8.89 -12.85 -1.08
CA GLY A 130 -10.09 -13.66 -1.22
C GLY A 130 -11.25 -13.21 -0.33
N SER A 131 -12.13 -14.14 0.04
CA SER A 131 -13.39 -13.86 0.75
C SER A 131 -13.24 -13.67 2.26
N LYS A 132 -12.10 -14.02 2.85
CA LYS A 132 -11.91 -13.94 4.31
C LYS A 132 -11.31 -12.58 4.69
N PRO A 133 -11.95 -11.79 5.57
CA PRO A 133 -11.37 -10.55 6.06
C PRO A 133 -10.09 -10.82 6.87
N LEU A 134 -9.23 -9.82 6.98
CA LEU A 134 -8.05 -9.88 7.85
C LEU A 134 -8.48 -9.77 9.30
N ALA A 135 -8.15 -10.78 10.11
CA ALA A 135 -8.42 -10.79 11.55
C ALA A 135 -7.74 -9.60 12.24
N SER A 136 -6.55 -9.21 11.76
CA SER A 136 -5.83 -8.06 12.30
C SER A 136 -6.62 -6.76 12.21
N ARG A 137 -7.58 -6.61 11.28
CA ARG A 137 -8.39 -5.39 11.15
C ARG A 137 -9.46 -5.28 12.23
N GLU A 138 -9.94 -6.40 12.77
CA GLU A 138 -10.93 -6.40 13.86
C GLU A 138 -10.31 -5.98 15.20
N LEU A 139 -8.99 -6.13 15.36
CA LEU A 139 -8.25 -5.76 16.58
C LEU A 139 -8.03 -4.25 16.74
N PHE A 140 -8.17 -3.47 15.66
CA PHE A 140 -7.95 -2.01 15.64
C PHE A 140 -9.23 -1.24 15.28
N LYS A 141 -10.40 -1.84 15.52
CA LYS A 141 -11.70 -1.16 15.42
C LYS A 141 -12.03 -0.43 16.71
#